data_AF-F5LH97-F1
#
_entry.id   AF-F5LH97-F1
#
_cell.length_a   1.000
_cell.length_b   1.000
_cell.length_c   1.000
_cell.angle_alpha   90.00
_cell.angle_beta   90.00
_cell.angle_gamma   90.00
#
_symmetry.space_group_name_H-M   'P 1'
#
loop_
_entity.id
_entity.type
_entity.pdbx_description
1 polymer ?
#
loop_
_entity_poly.entity_id
_entity_poly.type
_entity_poly.pdbx_seq_one_letter_code
_entity_poly.pdbx_strand_id
1 'polypeptide(L)'
;MPAGSKAKTTLFLSLIFPVYAGVGLWAADLLTGTRATSPEGSLLGSFFLLLGIFMAFPFYFVSFFPLGKLLGCLHSTQPVKALAYAVAGGLGGYWLLSNLYGGLLEEQQGMGPAAGVLVFAALGLLLAWTETYLEQKFGAA
;
A
#
# COMPACT_ATOMS: atom_id res chain seq x y z
N MET A 1 1.29 -17.77 -19.14
CA MET A 1 2.53 -17.36 -18.43
C MET A 1 3.25 -18.58 -17.87
N PRO A 2 4.53 -18.80 -18.20
CA PRO A 2 5.35 -19.85 -17.61
C PRO A 2 5.53 -19.63 -16.10
N ALA A 3 5.63 -20.71 -15.32
CA ALA A 3 5.68 -20.67 -13.85
C ALA A 3 6.83 -19.78 -13.31
N GLY A 4 7.97 -19.74 -14.01
CA GLY A 4 9.11 -18.89 -13.65
C GLY A 4 8.89 -17.38 -13.83
N SER A 5 7.99 -16.98 -14.74
CA SER A 5 7.65 -15.56 -14.96
C SER A 5 6.74 -15.03 -13.84
N LYS A 6 5.76 -15.83 -13.41
CA LYS A 6 4.88 -15.48 -12.28
C LYS A 6 5.66 -15.31 -10.97
N ALA A 7 6.62 -16.20 -10.69
CA ALA A 7 7.43 -16.12 -9.48
C ALA A 7 8.27 -14.82 -9.42
N LYS A 8 8.83 -14.39 -10.55
CA LYS A 8 9.60 -13.13 -10.65
C LYS A 8 8.72 -11.90 -10.40
N THR A 9 7.51 -11.87 -10.97
CA THR A 9 6.55 -10.78 -10.76
C THR A 9 6.11 -10.69 -9.31
N THR A 10 5.75 -11.82 -8.69
CA THR A 10 5.37 -11.85 -7.26
C THR A 10 6.51 -11.40 -6.35
N LEU A 11 7.74 -11.86 -6.62
CA LEU A 11 8.90 -11.49 -5.80
C LEU A 11 9.19 -9.99 -5.91
N PHE A 12 9.14 -9.43 -7.12
CA PHE A 12 9.33 -7.99 -7.32
C PHE A 12 8.23 -7.17 -6.64
N LEU A 13 6.95 -7.56 -6.79
CA LEU A 13 5.83 -6.89 -6.15
C LEU A 13 5.92 -6.95 -4.62
N SER A 14 6.36 -8.08 -4.06
CA SER A 14 6.55 -8.23 -2.60
C SER A 14 7.67 -7.34 -2.05
N LEU A 15 8.68 -7.00 -2.86
CA LEU A 15 9.79 -6.14 -2.46
C LEU A 15 9.46 -4.65 -2.63
N ILE A 16 8.70 -4.29 -3.67
CA ILE A 16 8.31 -2.89 -3.92
C ILE A 16 7.12 -2.45 -3.07
N PHE A 17 6.25 -3.38 -2.66
CA PHE A 17 5.06 -3.06 -1.88
C PHE A 17 5.38 -2.39 -0.52
N PRO A 18 6.35 -2.87 0.29
CA PRO A 18 6.77 -2.17 1.50
C PRO A 18 7.29 -0.76 1.24
N VAL A 19 7.97 -0.54 0.10
CA VAL A 19 8.46 0.78 -0.30
C VAL A 19 7.27 1.69 -0.60
N TYR A 20 6.28 1.22 -1.35
CA TYR A 20 5.05 1.97 -1.61
C TYR A 20 4.27 2.27 -0.34
N ALA A 21 4.11 1.29 0.54
CA ALA A 21 3.45 1.50 1.83
C ALA A 21 4.21 2.52 2.70
N GLY A 22 5.55 2.47 2.71
CA GLY A 22 6.38 3.46 3.42
C GLY A 22 6.22 4.87 2.88
N VAL A 23 6.24 5.03 1.56
CA VAL A 23 5.98 6.32 0.90
C VAL A 23 4.56 6.80 1.17
N GLY A 24 3.58 5.90 1.21
CA GLY A 24 2.19 6.21 1.54
C GLY A 24 2.02 6.68 2.97
N LEU A 25 2.66 6.01 3.92
CA LEU A 25 2.66 6.42 5.32
C LEU A 25 3.33 7.78 5.50
N TRP A 26 4.46 7.99 4.83
CA TRP A 26 5.16 9.27 4.87
C TRP A 26 4.33 10.40 4.25
N ALA A 27 3.72 10.16 3.08
CA ALA A 27 2.87 11.13 2.42
C ALA A 27 1.60 11.42 3.23
N ALA A 28 1.00 10.39 3.84
CA ALA A 28 -0.12 10.57 4.75
C ALA A 28 0.28 11.43 5.96
N ASP A 29 1.43 11.16 6.59
CA ASP A 29 1.93 11.92 7.75
C ASP A 29 2.27 13.38 7.41
N LEU A 30 2.86 13.62 6.23
CA LEU A 30 3.10 14.98 5.71
C LEU A 30 1.79 15.74 5.49
N LEU A 31 0.78 15.08 4.91
CA LEU A 31 -0.51 15.70 4.64
C LEU A 31 -1.31 15.96 5.91
N THR A 32 -1.19 15.10 6.93
CA THR A 32 -1.85 15.28 8.22
C THR A 32 -1.13 16.26 9.14
N GLY A 33 0.08 16.73 8.77
CA GLY A 33 0.84 17.70 9.56
C GLY A 33 1.25 17.16 10.94
N THR A 34 1.43 15.84 11.05
CA THR A 34 1.67 15.12 12.29
C THR A 34 3.17 14.78 12.47
N ARG A 35 3.50 14.35 13.71
CA ARG A 35 4.80 14.07 14.36
C ARG A 35 6.12 14.02 13.55
N ALA A 36 6.23 13.46 12.34
CA ALA A 36 7.54 13.37 11.67
C ALA A 36 8.07 14.71 11.15
N THR A 37 7.20 15.70 10.97
CA THR A 37 7.60 17.08 10.62
C THR A 37 7.93 17.97 11.82
N SER A 38 7.61 17.51 13.05
CA SER A 38 7.94 18.25 14.27
C SER A 38 9.36 17.90 14.75
N PRO A 39 10.19 18.88 15.14
CA PRO A 39 11.55 18.64 15.63
C PRO A 39 11.62 17.71 16.85
N GLU A 40 10.55 17.68 17.66
CA GLU A 40 10.44 16.90 18.89
C GLU A 40 9.89 15.47 18.65
N GLY A 41 9.23 15.23 17.51
CA GLY A 41 8.58 13.96 17.14
C GLY A 41 9.30 13.14 16.07
N SER A 42 10.41 13.64 15.52
CA SER A 42 11.13 13.05 14.39
C SER A 42 11.55 11.58 14.61
N LEU A 43 12.04 11.24 15.81
CA LEU A 43 12.53 9.88 16.12
C LEU A 43 11.37 8.88 16.26
N LEU A 44 10.27 9.31 16.89
CA LEU A 44 9.08 8.50 17.09
C LEU A 44 8.31 8.30 15.78
N GLY A 45 8.17 9.37 14.98
CA GLY A 45 7.57 9.31 13.64
C GLY A 45 8.35 8.40 12.69
N SER A 46 9.69 8.50 12.69
CA SER A 46 10.56 7.64 11.90
C SER A 46 10.44 6.16 12.33
N PHE A 47 10.32 5.90 13.64
CA PHE A 47 10.13 4.54 14.16
C PHE A 47 8.78 3.94 13.73
N PHE A 48 7.68 4.70 13.81
CA PHE A 48 6.37 4.26 13.33
C PHE A 48 6.34 4.01 11.82
N LEU A 49 7.06 4.83 11.04
CA LEU A 49 7.20 4.67 9.59
C LEU A 49 7.96 3.38 9.26
N LEU A 50 9.07 3.11 9.96
CA LEU A 50 9.85 1.88 9.83
C LEU A 50 9.02 0.64 10.22
N LEU A 51 8.29 0.72 11.33
CA LEU A 51 7.37 -0.33 11.77
C LEU A 51 6.28 -0.60 10.71
N GLY A 52 5.71 0.45 10.12
CA GLY A 52 4.72 0.37 9.06
C GLY A 52 5.26 -0.29 7.79
N ILE A 53 6.49 0.01 7.39
CA ILE A 53 7.18 -0.65 6.27
C ILE A 53 7.39 -2.14 6.57
N PHE A 54 7.85 -2.48 7.78
CA PHE A 54 8.04 -3.87 8.17
C PHE A 54 6.73 -4.66 8.19
N MET A 55 5.64 -4.05 8.67
CA MET A 55 4.30 -4.66 8.70
C MET A 55 3.66 -4.73 7.30
N ALA A 56 4.05 -3.87 6.37
CA ALA A 56 3.53 -3.92 4.99
C ALA A 56 3.97 -5.17 4.24
N PHE A 57 5.15 -5.72 4.53
CA PHE A 57 5.65 -6.93 3.87
C PHE A 57 4.72 -8.15 4.06
N PRO A 58 4.37 -8.59 5.29
CA PRO A 58 3.41 -9.68 5.48
C PRO A 58 2.01 -9.32 4.96
N PHE A 59 1.63 -8.04 5.02
CA PHE A 59 0.32 -7.58 4.53
C PHE A 59 0.15 -7.77 3.02
N TYR A 60 1.23 -7.66 2.24
CA TYR A 60 1.20 -7.99 0.81
C TYR A 60 0.73 -9.43 0.57
N PHE A 61 1.28 -10.40 1.29
CA PHE A 61 0.96 -11.82 1.11
C PHE A 61 -0.44 -12.18 1.59
N VAL A 62 -0.95 -11.49 2.61
CA VAL A 62 -2.28 -11.75 3.17
C VAL A 62 -3.38 -11.07 2.35
N SER A 63 -3.11 -9.90 1.77
CA SER A 63 -4.16 -9.07 1.14
C SER A 63 -4.00 -8.98 -0.38
N PHE A 64 -2.90 -8.42 -0.86
CA PHE A 64 -2.73 -8.08 -2.28
C PHE A 64 -2.38 -9.28 -3.16
N PHE A 65 -1.60 -10.23 -2.64
CA PHE A 65 -1.27 -11.46 -3.35
C PHE A 65 -2.50 -12.34 -3.67
N PRO A 66 -3.38 -12.67 -2.71
CA PRO A 66 -4.60 -13.43 -3.02
C PRO A 66 -5.56 -12.63 -3.89
N LEU A 67 -5.67 -11.31 -3.71
CA LEU A 67 -6.48 -10.44 -4.55
C LEU A 67 -6.01 -10.46 -6.01
N GLY A 68 -4.70 -10.36 -6.25
CA GLY A 68 -4.10 -10.46 -7.59
C GLY A 68 -4.34 -11.82 -8.23
N LYS A 69 -4.21 -12.91 -7.45
CA LYS A 69 -4.56 -14.26 -7.93
C LYS A 69 -6.03 -14.40 -8.32
N LEU A 70 -6.94 -13.90 -7.50
CA LEU A 70 -8.38 -13.91 -7.78
C LEU A 70 -8.71 -13.16 -9.07
N LEU A 71 -8.20 -11.94 -9.21
CA LEU A 71 -8.44 -11.11 -10.38
C LEU A 71 -7.79 -11.69 -11.65
N GLY A 72 -6.63 -12.34 -11.51
CA GLY A 72 -5.98 -13.08 -12.59
C GLY A 72 -6.78 -14.32 -13.02
N CYS A 73 -7.43 -15.01 -12.08
CA CYS A 73 -8.29 -16.17 -12.38
C CYS A 73 -9.60 -15.75 -13.10
N LEU A 74 -10.10 -14.56 -12.77
CA LEU A 74 -11.32 -14.00 -13.35
C LEU A 74 -11.13 -13.38 -14.74
N HIS A 75 -9.92 -13.46 -15.33
CA HIS A 75 -9.55 -12.75 -16.56
C HIS A 75 -9.96 -11.27 -16.52
N SER A 76 -9.85 -10.66 -15.35
CA SER A 76 -10.34 -9.31 -15.10
C SER A 76 -9.56 -8.30 -15.94
N THR A 77 -10.25 -7.33 -16.52
CA THR A 77 -9.62 -6.28 -17.33
C THR A 77 -8.78 -5.35 -16.45
N GLN A 78 -7.76 -4.72 -17.04
CA GLN A 78 -6.88 -3.77 -16.34
C GLN A 78 -7.60 -2.70 -15.50
N PRO A 79 -8.68 -2.03 -15.97
CA PRO A 79 -9.39 -1.05 -15.15
C PRO A 79 -10.04 -1.68 -13.91
N VAL A 80 -10.53 -2.91 -13.99
CA VAL A 80 -11.13 -3.62 -12.85
C VAL A 80 -10.05 -4.02 -11.83
N LYS A 81 -8.90 -4.49 -12.30
CA LYS A 81 -7.73 -4.75 -11.42
C LYS A 81 -7.30 -3.49 -10.67
N ALA A 82 -7.16 -2.38 -11.40
CA ALA A 82 -6.77 -1.09 -10.83
C ALA A 82 -7.76 -0.61 -9.77
N LEU A 83 -9.06 -0.69 -10.07
CA LEU A 83 -10.11 -0.30 -9.11
C LEU A 83 -10.13 -1.20 -7.88
N ALA A 84 -9.98 -2.52 -8.05
CA ALA A 84 -9.93 -3.46 -6.93
C ALA A 84 -8.72 -3.20 -6.01
N TYR A 85 -7.55 -2.92 -6.57
CA TYR A 85 -6.37 -2.58 -5.78
C TYR A 85 -6.49 -1.22 -5.12
N ALA A 86 -7.12 -0.23 -5.78
CA ALA A 86 -7.39 1.07 -5.19
C ALA A 86 -8.34 0.96 -3.99
N VAL A 87 -9.41 0.17 -4.10
CA VAL A 87 -10.36 -0.07 -3.00
C VAL A 87 -9.68 -0.84 -1.86
N ALA A 88 -8.94 -1.91 -2.17
CA ALA A 88 -8.21 -2.68 -1.16
C ALA A 88 -7.14 -1.83 -0.45
N GLY A 89 -6.43 -0.98 -1.20
CA GLY A 89 -5.49 0.00 -0.65
C GLY A 89 -6.17 1.01 0.25
N GLY A 90 -7.24 1.65 -0.22
CA GLY A 90 -8.00 2.64 0.55
C GLY A 90 -8.58 2.06 1.86
N LEU A 91 -9.18 0.87 1.80
CA LEU A 91 -9.69 0.16 2.99
C LEU A 91 -8.57 -0.26 3.94
N GLY A 92 -7.46 -0.77 3.42
CA GLY A 92 -6.29 -1.12 4.20
C GLY A 92 -5.67 0.10 4.89
N GLY A 93 -5.55 1.22 4.18
CA GLY A 93 -5.09 2.50 4.70
C GLY A 93 -6.00 3.05 5.79
N TYR A 94 -7.32 3.00 5.58
CA TYR A 94 -8.32 3.37 6.59
C TYR A 94 -8.16 2.54 7.87
N TRP A 95 -8.12 1.21 7.73
CA TRP A 95 -8.00 0.30 8.87
C TRP A 95 -6.69 0.49 9.62
N LEU A 96 -5.59 0.70 8.89
CA LEU A 96 -4.27 0.89 9.47
C LEU A 96 -4.19 2.24 10.23
N LEU A 97 -4.70 3.32 9.65
CA LEU A 97 -4.70 4.63 10.30
C LEU A 97 -5.69 4.70 11.47
N SER A 98 -6.88 4.12 11.34
CA SER A 98 -7.86 4.06 12.45
C SER A 98 -7.34 3.26 13.64
N ASN A 99 -6.63 2.14 13.43
CA ASN A 99 -6.08 1.35 14.54
C ASN A 99 -4.75 1.90 15.09
N LEU A 100 -3.86 2.43 14.25
CA LEU A 100 -2.57 2.98 14.71
C LEU A 100 -2.70 4.38 15.31
N TYR A 101 -3.62 5.21 14.80
CA TYR A 101 -3.78 6.60 15.21
C TYR A 101 -5.06 6.87 15.99
N GLY A 102 -6.13 6.09 15.81
CA GLY A 102 -7.42 6.30 16.50
C GLY A 102 -7.42 5.97 17.99
N GLY A 103 -6.46 5.17 18.49
CA GLY A 103 -6.35 4.87 19.93
C GLY A 103 -5.51 5.87 20.75
N LEU A 104 -4.76 6.77 20.11
CA LEU A 104 -3.72 7.60 20.77
C LEU A 104 -3.78 9.09 20.40
N LEU A 105 -4.50 9.49 19.34
CA LEU A 105 -4.38 10.82 18.72
C LEU A 105 -5.72 11.40 18.22
N GLU A 106 -6.86 10.94 18.76
CA GLU A 106 -8.18 11.45 18.39
C GLU A 106 -8.39 12.93 18.80
N GLU A 107 -7.56 13.45 19.72
CA GLU A 107 -7.80 14.75 20.36
C GLU A 107 -7.04 15.94 19.75
N GLN A 108 -6.09 15.75 18.81
CA GLN A 108 -5.23 16.88 18.40
C GLN A 108 -5.27 17.34 16.94
N GLN A 109 -5.60 16.55 15.92
CA GLN A 109 -5.31 17.00 14.55
C GLN A 109 -6.41 16.65 13.54
N GLY A 110 -7.14 17.69 13.11
CA GLY A 110 -8.29 17.66 12.22
C GLY A 110 -7.98 17.36 10.75
N MET A 111 -7.32 16.25 10.46
CA MET A 111 -7.41 15.61 9.14
C MET A 111 -7.71 14.13 9.32
N GLY A 112 -8.96 13.78 9.01
CA GLY A 112 -9.53 12.46 9.26
C GLY A 112 -8.99 11.36 8.34
N PRO A 113 -9.40 10.11 8.59
CA PRO A 113 -8.98 8.90 7.86
C PRO A 113 -9.15 8.97 6.33
N ALA A 114 -9.85 9.97 5.80
CA ALA A 114 -9.99 10.25 4.38
C ALA A 114 -8.67 10.51 3.64
N ALA A 115 -7.70 11.23 4.24
CA ALA A 115 -6.41 11.48 3.59
C ALA A 115 -5.62 10.17 3.40
N GLY A 116 -5.66 9.32 4.42
CA GLY A 116 -5.16 7.95 4.37
C GLY A 116 -5.78 7.12 3.26
N VAL A 117 -7.12 7.09 3.21
CA VAL A 117 -7.85 6.38 2.16
C VAL A 117 -7.39 6.81 0.77
N LEU A 118 -7.24 8.12 0.53
CA LEU A 118 -6.84 8.64 -0.77
C LEU A 118 -5.40 8.26 -1.14
N VAL A 119 -4.46 8.41 -0.21
CA VAL A 119 -3.04 8.07 -0.44
C VAL A 119 -2.87 6.58 -0.70
N PHE A 120 -3.48 5.72 0.13
CA PHE A 120 -3.37 4.28 -0.06
C PHE A 120 -4.18 3.76 -1.26
N ALA A 121 -5.28 4.42 -1.65
CA ALA A 121 -5.98 4.12 -2.90
C ALA A 121 -5.14 4.47 -4.13
N ALA A 122 -4.44 5.62 -4.11
CA ALA A 122 -3.52 6.00 -5.17
C ALA A 122 -2.36 5.00 -5.30
N LEU A 123 -1.83 4.50 -4.17
CA LEU A 123 -0.81 3.45 -4.17
C LEU A 123 -1.34 2.11 -4.68
N GLY A 124 -2.60 1.77 -4.39
CA GLY A 124 -3.27 0.61 -4.98
C GLY A 124 -3.31 0.67 -6.50
N LEU A 125 -3.65 1.82 -7.07
CA LEU A 125 -3.59 2.06 -8.53
C LEU A 125 -2.17 1.87 -9.06
N LEU A 126 -1.19 2.45 -8.36
CA LEU A 126 0.21 2.39 -8.74
C LEU A 126 0.72 0.94 -8.76
N LEU A 127 0.35 0.15 -7.74
CA LEU A 127 0.67 -1.28 -7.66
C LEU A 127 0.04 -2.07 -8.81
N ALA A 128 -1.21 -1.76 -9.20
CA ALA A 128 -1.87 -2.42 -10.33
C ALA A 128 -1.18 -2.10 -11.67
N TRP A 129 -0.71 -0.87 -11.85
CA TRP A 129 0.12 -0.50 -13.00
C TRP A 129 1.48 -1.19 -12.99
N THR A 130 2.13 -1.28 -11.83
CA THR A 130 3.40 -2.01 -11.69
C THR A 130 3.22 -3.48 -12.04
N GLU A 131 2.18 -4.15 -11.54
CA GLU A 131 1.88 -5.54 -11.88
C GLU A 131 1.63 -5.69 -13.38
N THR A 132 0.83 -4.82 -13.99
CA THR A 132 0.56 -4.83 -15.43
C THR A 132 1.85 -4.67 -16.26
N TYR A 133 2.72 -3.74 -15.86
CA TYR A 133 4.00 -3.53 -16.52
C TYR A 133 4.91 -4.77 -16.41
N LEU A 134 4.95 -5.41 -15.24
CA LEU A 134 5.71 -6.65 -15.03
C LEU A 134 5.10 -7.82 -15.80
N GLU A 135 3.77 -7.90 -15.90
CA GLU A 135 3.07 -8.89 -16.71
C GLU A 135 3.41 -8.76 -18.20
N GLN A 136 3.49 -7.53 -18.73
CA GLN A 136 3.92 -7.30 -20.11
C GLN A 136 5.41 -7.63 -20.31
N LYS A 137 6.27 -7.19 -19.39
CA LYS A 137 7.72 -7.34 -19.48
C LYS A 137 8.18 -8.79 -19.32
N PHE A 138 7.57 -9.55 -18.41
CA PHE A 138 7.93 -10.95 -18.14
C PHE A 138 7.00 -11.97 -18.79
N GLY A 139 5.82 -11.55 -19.27
CA GLY A 139 4.86 -12.42 -19.95
C GLY A 139 5.04 -12.49 -21.47
N ALA A 140 5.76 -11.52 -22.06
CA ALA A 140 6.17 -11.54 -23.48
C ALA A 140 7.43 -12.39 -23.75
N ALA A 141 7.96 -13.08 -22.72
CA ALA A 141 9.11 -13.97 -22.80
C ALA A 141 8.69 -15.44 -22.69
#